data_AF-A0A7V0W9C4-F1
#
_entry.id   AF-A0A7V0W9C4-F1
#
_cell.length_a   1.000
_cell.length_b   1.000
_cell.length_c   1.000
_cell.angle_alpha   90.00
_cell.angle_beta   90.00
_cell.angle_gamma   90.00
#
_symmetry.space_group_name_H-M   'P 1'
#
loop_
_entity.id
_entity.type
_entity.pdbx_description
1 polymer ?
#
loop_
_entity_poly.entity_id
_entity_poly.type
_entity_poly.pdbx_seq_one_letter_code
_entity_poly.pdbx_strand_id
1 'polypeptide(L)'
;MESYLKDRSRLFNADSEFLCPDECDRRGCKDPQLHVSVSLIDLIAISRNYGKKVSQLFRDDLKIGFDPLPGREPWVGRLSLELKKPCVFFDGKWCSVYSSRPIPCALFPEYLWMTYPPDTLLQRELIRDFPCIQRPGPISPQRKKTLQQLSEMCLREFFLSDLYLFGVSPLIIDLKNIAGEGLDELSKREDGLFQLPHEKVEKMIYDRLSSGGYLKEWEEKIERIDREDLLEELGRMKTLTDSMIRESTSCSVAYQFEGNRLRPIHLL
;
A
#
# COMPACT_ATOMS: atom_id res chain seq x y z
N MET A 1 2.87 -16.80 -13.72
CA MET A 1 3.11 -16.03 -12.48
C MET A 1 4.54 -16.18 -11.95
N GLU A 2 5.12 -17.37 -11.94
CA GLU A 2 6.48 -17.59 -11.39
C GLU A 2 7.59 -16.76 -12.03
N SER A 3 7.67 -16.75 -13.37
CA SER A 3 8.66 -15.91 -14.08
C SER A 3 8.51 -14.45 -13.68
N TYR A 4 7.28 -13.96 -13.61
CA TYR A 4 6.99 -12.58 -13.21
C TYR A 4 7.50 -12.27 -11.79
N LEU A 5 7.25 -13.15 -10.81
CA LEU A 5 7.75 -12.97 -9.45
C LEU A 5 9.28 -13.03 -9.36
N LYS A 6 9.92 -13.91 -10.15
CA LYS A 6 11.39 -13.98 -10.24
C LYS A 6 11.97 -12.69 -10.84
N ASP A 7 11.40 -12.21 -11.95
CA ASP A 7 11.82 -10.96 -12.59
C ASP A 7 11.64 -9.77 -11.65
N ARG A 8 10.50 -9.71 -10.96
CA ARG A 8 10.20 -8.71 -9.93
C ARG A 8 11.27 -8.69 -8.83
N SER A 9 11.56 -9.86 -8.25
CA SER A 9 12.58 -10.02 -7.20
C SER A 9 13.97 -9.57 -7.66
N ARG A 10 14.34 -9.92 -8.90
CA ARG A 10 15.61 -9.50 -9.51
C ARG A 10 15.73 -7.98 -9.59
N LEU A 11 14.65 -7.29 -9.98
CA LEU A 11 14.64 -5.83 -10.13
C LEU A 11 14.78 -5.08 -8.79
N PHE A 12 14.35 -5.66 -7.67
CA PHE A 12 14.37 -5.00 -6.37
C PHE A 12 15.73 -4.40 -5.99
N ASN A 13 16.81 -5.12 -6.26
CA ASN A 13 18.16 -4.68 -5.92
C ASN A 13 19.07 -4.51 -7.15
N ALA A 14 18.55 -4.70 -8.36
CA ALA A 14 19.32 -4.49 -9.58
C ALA A 14 19.83 -3.06 -9.64
N ASP A 15 21.16 -2.93 -9.79
CA ASP A 15 21.90 -1.67 -9.90
C ASP A 15 21.70 -0.70 -8.71
N SER A 16 21.26 -1.21 -7.56
CA SER A 16 21.12 -0.41 -6.33
C SER A 16 22.46 -0.31 -5.62
N GLU A 17 22.91 0.92 -5.38
CA GLU A 17 24.09 1.23 -4.56
C GLU A 17 23.68 1.64 -3.13
N PHE A 18 22.38 1.70 -2.85
CA PHE A 18 21.90 2.06 -1.53
C PHE A 18 22.16 0.94 -0.52
N LEU A 19 22.87 1.28 0.54
CA LEU A 19 22.99 0.47 1.74
C LEU A 19 22.46 1.28 2.92
N CYS A 20 21.58 0.66 3.69
CA CYS A 20 21.07 1.30 4.88
C CYS A 20 22.17 1.30 5.96
N PRO A 21 22.50 2.47 6.54
CA PRO A 21 23.62 2.60 7.45
C PRO A 21 23.43 1.75 8.72
N ASP A 22 24.54 1.36 9.35
CA ASP A 22 24.54 0.51 10.54
C ASP A 22 23.86 1.19 11.72
N GLU A 23 23.99 2.52 11.84
CA GLU A 23 23.31 3.34 12.84
C GLU A 23 21.81 3.52 12.60
N CYS A 24 21.27 3.04 11.48
CA CYS A 24 19.83 3.10 11.22
C CYS A 24 19.08 2.13 12.14
N ASP A 25 18.25 2.68 13.02
CA ASP A 25 17.34 1.95 13.90
C ASP A 25 16.22 1.19 13.17
N ARG A 26 16.17 1.30 11.84
CA ARG A 26 15.21 0.66 10.92
C ARG A 26 13.77 1.06 11.21
N ARG A 27 13.52 2.34 11.51
CA ARG A 27 12.17 2.91 11.68
C ARG A 27 11.17 2.50 10.60
N GLY A 28 11.62 2.41 9.34
CA GLY A 28 10.85 1.85 8.21
C GLY A 28 10.11 0.54 8.49
N CYS A 29 10.67 -0.32 9.35
CA CYS A 29 10.10 -1.60 9.74
C CYS A 29 9.39 -1.58 11.09
N LYS A 30 9.67 -0.60 11.96
CA LYS A 30 9.22 -0.61 13.37
C LYS A 30 8.11 0.38 13.68
N ASP A 31 8.10 1.53 13.01
CA ASP A 31 7.23 2.64 13.36
C ASP A 31 5.76 2.32 13.02
N PRO A 32 4.84 2.29 14.01
CA PRO A 32 3.43 1.97 13.79
C PRO A 32 2.70 2.99 12.90
N GLN A 33 3.23 4.20 12.77
CA GLN A 33 2.66 5.24 11.92
C GLN A 33 3.10 5.14 10.45
N LEU A 34 3.97 4.18 10.10
CA LEU A 34 4.39 3.97 8.71
C LEU A 34 3.47 3.00 8.00
N HIS A 35 2.66 3.58 7.14
CA HIS A 35 1.76 2.89 6.23
C HIS A 35 2.56 2.35 5.03
N VAL A 36 2.56 1.03 4.87
CA VAL A 36 3.16 0.35 3.72
C VAL A 36 2.08 -0.47 3.06
N SER A 37 1.52 0.07 1.98
CA SER A 37 0.51 -0.63 1.20
C SER A 37 1.09 -1.90 0.57
N VAL A 38 0.26 -2.93 0.44
CA VAL A 38 0.62 -4.27 -0.03
C VAL A 38 -0.36 -4.69 -1.10
N SER A 39 0.16 -5.16 -2.24
CA SER A 39 -0.67 -5.76 -3.28
C SER A 39 -1.00 -7.23 -2.96
N LEU A 40 -2.02 -7.79 -3.60
CA LEU A 40 -2.29 -9.22 -3.56
C LEU A 40 -1.10 -10.03 -4.09
N ILE A 41 -0.38 -9.51 -5.08
CA ILE A 41 0.81 -10.16 -5.64
C ILE A 41 1.97 -10.14 -4.63
N ASP A 42 2.09 -9.08 -3.83
CA ASP A 42 3.04 -9.04 -2.71
C ASP A 42 2.73 -10.11 -1.67
N LEU A 43 1.46 -10.32 -1.32
CA LEU A 43 1.08 -11.40 -0.40
C LEU A 43 1.40 -12.78 -0.95
N ILE A 44 1.16 -13.01 -2.24
CA ILE A 44 1.53 -14.27 -2.90
C ILE A 44 3.05 -14.47 -2.89
N ALA A 45 3.83 -13.41 -3.16
CA ALA A 45 5.29 -13.48 -3.13
C ALA A 45 5.81 -13.79 -1.72
N ILE A 46 5.29 -13.11 -0.71
CA ILE A 46 5.63 -13.34 0.71
C ILE A 46 5.24 -14.75 1.12
N SER A 47 4.01 -15.18 0.79
CA SER A 47 3.49 -16.52 1.10
C SER A 47 4.42 -17.63 0.61
N ARG A 48 4.85 -17.54 -0.65
CA ARG A 48 5.75 -18.53 -1.27
C ARG A 48 7.14 -18.56 -0.65
N ASN A 49 7.66 -17.40 -0.25
CA ASN A 49 8.99 -17.30 0.33
C ASN A 49 9.01 -17.71 1.81
N TYR A 50 8.02 -17.24 2.56
CA TYR A 50 7.94 -17.40 4.01
C TYR A 50 7.23 -18.69 4.45
N GLY A 51 6.56 -19.39 3.52
CA GLY A 51 5.87 -20.65 3.80
C GLY A 51 4.55 -20.52 4.56
N LYS A 52 3.96 -19.31 4.58
CA LYS A 52 2.61 -19.07 5.14
C LYS A 52 1.57 -19.03 4.02
N LYS A 53 0.33 -19.40 4.31
CA LYS A 53 -0.81 -19.20 3.41
C LYS A 53 -1.11 -17.71 3.19
N VAL A 54 -1.61 -17.34 2.02
CA VAL A 54 -1.99 -15.96 1.69
C VAL A 54 -3.11 -15.49 2.63
N SER A 55 -4.11 -16.33 2.88
CA SER A 55 -5.18 -16.01 3.85
C SER A 55 -4.67 -15.80 5.27
N GLN A 56 -3.67 -16.57 5.68
CA GLN A 56 -3.06 -16.40 6.99
C GLN A 56 -2.31 -15.06 7.09
N LEU A 57 -1.52 -14.71 6.07
CA LEU A 57 -0.84 -13.41 6.01
C LEU A 57 -1.84 -12.25 6.06
N PHE A 58 -2.96 -12.37 5.33
CA PHE A 58 -4.00 -11.34 5.32
C PHE A 58 -4.59 -11.09 6.71
N ARG A 59 -4.94 -12.15 7.46
CA ARG A 59 -5.52 -12.01 8.81
C ARG A 59 -4.50 -11.54 9.85
N ASP A 60 -3.34 -12.17 9.86
CA ASP A 60 -2.39 -12.03 10.96
C ASP A 60 -1.51 -10.79 10.76
N ASP A 61 -1.08 -10.54 9.52
CA ASP A 61 0.06 -9.66 9.23
C ASP A 61 -0.34 -8.37 8.48
N LEU A 62 -1.61 -8.23 8.06
CA LEU A 62 -2.14 -7.01 7.42
C LEU A 62 -3.21 -6.29 8.22
N LYS A 63 -3.37 -5.00 7.93
CA LYS A 63 -4.48 -4.15 8.36
C LYS A 63 -5.11 -3.43 7.16
N ILE A 64 -6.30 -2.87 7.38
CA ILE A 64 -6.93 -1.95 6.45
C ILE A 64 -6.34 -0.56 6.66
N GLY A 65 -5.84 0.03 5.58
CA GLY A 65 -5.28 1.37 5.53
C GLY A 65 -6.24 2.37 4.90
N PHE A 66 -6.00 3.65 5.21
CA PHE A 66 -6.69 4.77 4.59
C PHE A 66 -5.69 5.87 4.24
N ASP A 67 -5.51 6.07 2.94
CA ASP A 67 -4.55 7.01 2.37
C ASP A 67 -5.30 8.24 1.82
N PRO A 68 -5.28 9.40 2.51
CA PRO A 68 -5.95 10.61 2.03
C PRO A 68 -5.44 11.05 0.65
N LEU A 69 -6.34 11.47 -0.24
CA LEU A 69 -5.96 11.94 -1.57
C LEU A 69 -5.35 13.36 -1.51
N PRO A 70 -4.15 13.58 -2.07
CA PRO A 70 -3.55 14.91 -2.11
C PRO A 70 -4.46 15.93 -2.81
N GLY A 71 -4.64 17.11 -2.20
CA GLY A 71 -5.46 18.19 -2.77
C GLY A 71 -6.97 17.98 -2.66
N ARG A 72 -7.44 16.96 -1.95
CA ARG A 72 -8.86 16.74 -1.61
C ARG A 72 -9.09 16.97 -0.12
N GLU A 73 -10.37 16.94 0.29
CA GLU A 73 -10.72 16.93 1.71
C GLU A 73 -10.06 15.71 2.39
N PRO A 74 -9.59 15.83 3.65
CA PRO A 74 -8.85 14.77 4.34
C PRO A 74 -9.69 13.49 4.55
N TRP A 75 -11.01 13.61 4.43
CA TRP A 75 -12.00 12.54 4.53
C TRP A 75 -12.12 11.69 3.27
N VAL A 76 -11.51 12.11 2.16
CA VAL A 76 -11.54 11.41 0.89
C VAL A 76 -10.19 10.75 0.67
N GLY A 77 -10.18 9.42 0.70
CA GLY A 77 -8.95 8.65 0.66
C GLY A 77 -9.13 7.31 -0.03
N ARG A 78 -8.01 6.72 -0.43
CA ARG A 78 -7.96 5.37 -0.96
C ARG A 78 -7.99 4.38 0.19
N LEU A 79 -8.82 3.35 0.07
CA LEU A 79 -8.71 2.17 0.90
C LEU A 79 -7.54 1.31 0.41
N SER A 80 -6.67 0.88 1.31
CA SER A 80 -5.54 0.02 0.98
C SER A 80 -5.41 -1.16 1.96
N LEU A 81 -4.70 -2.20 1.55
CA LEU A 81 -4.18 -3.22 2.46
C LEU A 81 -2.77 -2.82 2.86
N GLU A 82 -2.43 -2.90 4.14
CA GLU A 82 -1.13 -2.47 4.64
C GLU A 82 -0.48 -3.51 5.54
N LEU A 83 0.86 -3.56 5.54
CA LEU A 83 1.60 -4.34 6.54
C LEU A 83 1.36 -3.76 7.94
N LYS A 84 1.03 -4.62 8.90
CA LYS A 84 1.10 -4.25 10.32
C LYS A 84 2.54 -3.91 10.69
N LYS A 85 2.66 -2.95 11.61
CA LYS A 85 3.92 -2.48 12.17
C LYS A 85 3.87 -2.61 13.70
N PRO A 86 4.94 -3.05 14.38
CA PRO A 86 6.22 -3.47 13.83
C PRO A 86 6.11 -4.67 12.86
N CYS A 87 6.90 -4.66 11.80
CA CYS A 87 6.86 -5.64 10.73
C CYS A 87 7.35 -6.99 11.23
N VAL A 88 6.48 -8.02 11.22
CA VAL A 88 6.79 -9.36 11.70
C VAL A 88 7.92 -10.07 10.93
N PHE A 89 8.21 -9.61 9.71
CA PHE A 89 9.27 -10.17 8.88
C PHE A 89 10.64 -9.59 9.21
N PHE A 90 10.73 -8.61 10.11
CA PHE A 90 11.98 -7.99 10.53
C PHE A 90 12.41 -8.54 11.90
N ASP A 91 13.54 -9.24 11.96
CA ASP A 91 14.04 -9.87 13.19
C ASP A 91 14.90 -8.95 14.09
N GLY A 92 15.00 -7.66 13.73
CA GLY A 92 15.89 -6.70 14.37
C GLY A 92 17.15 -6.40 13.57
N LYS A 93 17.51 -7.26 12.61
CA LYS A 93 18.69 -7.10 11.75
C LYS A 93 18.39 -7.30 10.27
N TRP A 94 17.60 -8.32 9.93
CA TRP A 94 17.30 -8.73 8.56
C TRP A 94 15.80 -8.83 8.33
N CYS A 95 15.41 -8.66 7.06
CA CYS A 95 14.06 -8.93 6.61
C CYS A 95 14.01 -10.36 6.04
N SER A 96 13.25 -11.26 6.66
CA SER A 96 13.14 -12.67 6.24
C SER A 96 12.56 -12.82 4.84
N VAL A 97 11.76 -11.83 4.41
CA VAL A 97 11.14 -11.78 3.08
C VAL A 97 11.86 -10.81 2.15
N TYR A 98 13.14 -10.48 2.37
CA TYR A 98 13.81 -9.41 1.62
C TYR A 98 13.73 -9.54 0.09
N SER A 99 13.84 -10.76 -0.46
CA SER A 99 13.72 -11.02 -1.90
C SER A 99 12.28 -11.02 -2.42
N SER A 100 11.28 -11.11 -1.53
CA SER A 100 9.85 -11.14 -1.84
C SER A 100 9.07 -9.97 -1.21
N ARG A 101 9.78 -8.99 -0.64
CA ARG A 101 9.22 -7.84 0.07
C ARG A 101 8.24 -7.07 -0.84
N PRO A 102 7.28 -6.33 -0.26
CA PRO A 102 6.38 -5.51 -1.06
C PRO A 102 7.12 -4.54 -1.97
N ILE A 103 6.61 -4.28 -3.17
CA ILE A 103 7.25 -3.32 -4.09
C ILE A 103 7.45 -1.95 -3.41
N PRO A 104 6.49 -1.39 -2.65
CA PRO A 104 6.73 -0.13 -1.92
C PRO A 104 7.96 -0.16 -1.00
N CYS A 105 8.25 -1.29 -0.35
CA CYS A 105 9.48 -1.46 0.43
C CYS A 105 10.73 -1.50 -0.45
N ALA A 106 10.65 -2.03 -1.66
CA ALA A 106 11.77 -2.07 -2.60
C ALA A 106 12.04 -0.74 -3.30
N LEU A 107 11.01 0.09 -3.47
CA LEU A 107 11.12 1.44 -4.02
C LEU A 107 11.75 2.43 -3.02
N PHE A 108 11.57 2.21 -1.72
CA PHE A 108 12.15 3.04 -0.68
C PHE A 108 13.65 2.75 -0.46
N PRO A 109 14.52 3.77 -0.28
CA PRO A 109 14.24 5.21 -0.34
C PRO A 109 14.44 5.81 -1.74
N GLU A 110 15.12 5.10 -2.63
CA GLU A 110 15.67 5.65 -3.89
C GLU A 110 14.58 6.25 -4.79
N TYR A 111 13.41 5.63 -4.88
CA TYR A 111 12.30 6.17 -5.67
C TYR A 111 11.83 7.54 -5.14
N LEU A 112 11.89 7.77 -3.82
CA LEU A 112 11.55 9.06 -3.23
C LEU A 112 12.54 10.13 -3.63
N TRP A 113 13.85 9.84 -3.60
CA TRP A 113 14.88 10.78 -4.06
C TRP A 113 14.74 11.13 -5.54
N MET A 114 14.25 10.19 -6.36
CA MET A 114 13.96 10.44 -7.78
C MET A 114 12.71 11.29 -7.99
N THR A 115 11.70 11.14 -7.14
CA THR A 115 10.37 11.72 -7.35
C THR A 115 10.21 13.10 -6.71
N TYR A 116 10.93 13.35 -5.61
CA TYR A 116 10.77 14.56 -4.82
C TYR A 116 12.09 15.28 -4.62
N PRO A 117 12.10 16.62 -4.68
CA PRO A 117 13.25 17.41 -4.23
C PRO A 117 13.60 17.08 -2.77
N PRO A 118 14.89 17.11 -2.39
CA PRO A 118 15.32 16.82 -1.02
C PRO A 118 14.57 17.64 0.05
N ASP A 119 14.40 18.94 -0.17
CA ASP A 119 13.70 19.83 0.76
C ASP A 119 12.24 19.39 1.01
N THR A 120 11.57 18.88 -0.03
CA THR A 120 10.20 18.36 0.08
C THR A 120 10.15 17.08 0.92
N LEU A 121 11.18 16.22 0.85
CA LEU A 121 11.23 15.01 1.67
C LEU A 121 11.46 15.34 3.15
N LEU A 122 12.27 16.35 3.45
CA LEU A 122 12.55 16.80 4.81
C LEU A 122 11.36 17.48 5.50
N GLN A 123 10.35 17.91 4.72
CA GLN A 123 9.09 18.42 5.26
C GLN A 123 8.10 17.30 5.67
N ARG A 124 8.37 16.03 5.32
CA ARG A 124 7.46 14.92 5.64
C ARG A 124 7.72 14.38 7.04
N GLU A 125 6.84 14.70 7.99
CA GLU A 125 6.99 14.38 9.41
C GLU A 125 7.39 12.92 9.70
N LEU A 126 6.78 11.95 9.01
CA LEU A 126 7.01 10.52 9.27
C LEU A 126 8.40 10.02 8.84
N ILE A 127 9.06 10.68 7.89
CA ILE A 127 10.30 10.16 7.27
C ILE A 127 11.47 11.14 7.31
N ARG A 128 11.25 12.40 7.69
CA ARG A 128 12.29 13.45 7.70
C ARG A 128 13.53 13.11 8.53
N ASP A 129 13.34 12.31 9.58
CA ASP A 129 14.39 11.93 10.51
C ASP A 129 15.11 10.63 10.13
N PHE A 130 14.77 10.04 8.98
CA PHE A 130 15.39 8.79 8.56
C PHE A 130 16.79 9.11 8.02
N PRO A 131 17.85 8.41 8.46
CA PRO A 131 19.21 8.71 7.99
C PRO A 131 19.34 8.67 6.45
N CYS A 132 18.63 7.74 5.81
CA CYS A 132 18.58 7.62 4.35
C CYS A 132 17.79 8.74 3.63
N ILE A 133 16.91 9.45 4.33
CA ILE A 133 16.21 10.61 3.76
C ILE A 133 17.04 11.88 3.95
N GLN A 134 17.74 12.01 5.08
CA GLN A 134 18.62 13.15 5.36
C GLN A 134 19.87 13.21 4.47
N ARG A 135 20.29 12.06 3.94
CA ARG A 135 21.50 11.93 3.10
C ARG A 135 21.16 11.16 1.82
N PRO A 136 20.45 11.77 0.86
CA PRO A 136 20.12 11.11 -0.40
C PRO A 136 21.40 10.75 -1.16
N GLY A 137 21.44 9.53 -1.69
CA GLY A 137 22.55 9.05 -2.52
C GLY A 137 22.35 9.36 -4.00
N PRO A 138 23.43 9.32 -4.81
CA PRO A 138 23.29 9.35 -6.26
C PRO A 138 22.51 8.11 -6.75
N ILE A 139 21.71 8.27 -7.80
CA ILE A 139 21.02 7.16 -8.47
C ILE A 139 21.53 7.06 -9.90
N SER A 140 22.12 5.92 -10.24
CA SER A 140 22.62 5.66 -11.59
C SER A 140 21.49 5.71 -12.64
N PRO A 141 21.76 6.07 -13.91
CA PRO A 141 20.74 6.08 -14.95
C PRO A 141 20.06 4.72 -15.14
N GLN A 142 20.80 3.63 -14.95
CA GLN A 142 20.25 2.27 -15.04
C GLN A 142 19.29 1.99 -13.88
N ARG A 143 19.68 2.33 -12.65
CA ARG A 143 18.80 2.20 -11.47
C ARG A 143 17.52 3.02 -11.60
N LYS A 144 17.58 4.24 -12.17
CA LYS A 144 16.38 5.05 -12.46
C LYS A 144 15.38 4.30 -13.34
N LYS A 145 15.85 3.65 -14.42
CA LYS A 145 14.99 2.84 -15.30
C LYS A 145 14.38 1.65 -14.54
N THR A 146 15.17 0.98 -13.71
CA THR A 146 14.68 -0.13 -12.87
C THR A 146 13.63 0.34 -11.86
N LEU A 147 13.84 1.49 -11.22
CA LEU A 147 12.89 2.08 -10.27
C LEU A 147 11.59 2.51 -10.96
N GLN A 148 11.66 3.07 -12.17
CA GLN A 148 10.49 3.37 -13.00
C GLN A 148 9.72 2.09 -13.35
N GLN A 149 10.42 1.03 -13.78
CA GLN A 149 9.81 -0.26 -14.07
C GLN A 149 9.13 -0.86 -12.83
N LEU A 150 9.77 -0.80 -11.66
CA LEU A 150 9.17 -1.25 -10.41
C LEU A 150 7.94 -0.42 -10.04
N SER A 151 7.97 0.89 -10.25
CA SER A 151 6.81 1.76 -10.02
C SER A 151 5.63 1.43 -10.93
N GLU A 152 5.88 1.17 -12.22
CA GLU A 152 4.83 0.71 -13.15
C GLU A 152 4.27 -0.66 -12.73
N MET A 153 5.12 -1.59 -12.30
CA MET A 153 4.68 -2.88 -11.76
C MET A 153 3.82 -2.67 -10.50
N CYS A 154 4.25 -1.80 -9.59
CA CYS A 154 3.52 -1.44 -8.38
C CYS A 154 2.09 -0.98 -8.69
N LEU A 155 1.95 -0.03 -9.62
CA LEU A 155 0.64 0.48 -10.05
C LEU A 155 -0.24 -0.63 -10.64
N ARG A 156 0.32 -1.49 -11.49
CA ARG A 156 -0.41 -2.62 -12.10
C ARG A 156 -0.85 -3.66 -11.06
N GLU A 157 0.03 -3.98 -10.12
CA GLU A 157 -0.29 -4.93 -9.05
C GLU A 157 -1.39 -4.38 -8.13
N PHE A 158 -1.35 -3.09 -7.77
CA PHE A 158 -2.42 -2.48 -7.00
C PHE A 158 -3.73 -2.45 -7.76
N PHE A 159 -3.71 -2.09 -9.04
CA PHE A 159 -4.94 -2.07 -9.86
C PHE A 159 -5.59 -3.45 -9.95
N LEU A 160 -4.79 -4.50 -10.17
CA LEU A 160 -5.27 -5.89 -10.15
C LEU A 160 -5.84 -6.28 -8.78
N SER A 161 -5.15 -5.89 -7.71
CA SER A 161 -5.55 -6.22 -6.33
C SER A 161 -6.88 -5.56 -5.97
N ASP A 162 -7.01 -4.27 -6.27
CA ASP A 162 -8.20 -3.49 -5.99
C ASP A 162 -9.40 -4.03 -6.80
N LEU A 163 -9.22 -4.35 -8.10
CA LEU A 163 -10.27 -4.99 -8.89
C LEU A 163 -10.67 -6.38 -8.36
N TYR A 164 -9.70 -7.20 -7.97
CA TYR A 164 -10.00 -8.54 -7.47
C TYR A 164 -10.77 -8.48 -6.14
N LEU A 165 -10.30 -7.67 -5.20
CA LEU A 165 -10.84 -7.59 -3.85
C LEU A 165 -12.12 -6.75 -3.80
N PHE A 166 -12.09 -5.56 -4.38
CA PHE A 166 -13.13 -4.54 -4.24
C PHE A 166 -14.06 -4.45 -5.44
N GLY A 167 -13.69 -5.02 -6.58
CA GLY A 167 -14.42 -4.89 -7.84
C GLY A 167 -14.20 -3.56 -8.56
N VAL A 168 -13.44 -2.64 -7.96
CA VAL A 168 -13.13 -1.30 -8.49
C VAL A 168 -11.70 -0.91 -8.13
N SER A 169 -11.08 -0.07 -8.95
CA SER A 169 -9.72 0.41 -8.71
C SER A 169 -9.54 1.88 -9.12
N PRO A 170 -9.00 2.74 -8.25
CA PRO A 170 -8.85 2.53 -6.81
C PRO A 170 -10.21 2.53 -6.09
N LEU A 171 -10.33 1.85 -4.94
CA LEU A 171 -11.49 2.04 -4.05
C LEU A 171 -11.30 3.33 -3.25
N ILE A 172 -11.92 4.42 -3.70
CA ILE A 172 -11.93 5.70 -2.99
C ILE A 172 -13.13 5.75 -2.05
N ILE A 173 -12.89 6.02 -0.78
CA ILE A 173 -13.92 6.21 0.24
C ILE A 173 -13.93 7.68 0.65
N ASP A 174 -15.13 8.24 0.70
CA ASP A 174 -15.42 9.51 1.33
C ASP A 174 -16.10 9.26 2.69
N LEU A 175 -15.46 9.72 3.75
CA LEU A 175 -15.90 9.53 5.13
C LEU A 175 -16.72 10.73 5.66
N LYS A 176 -16.96 11.76 4.85
CA LYS A 176 -17.59 13.01 5.27
C LYS A 176 -18.94 12.80 5.97
N ASN A 177 -19.71 11.81 5.52
CA ASN A 177 -21.03 11.51 6.07
C ASN A 177 -21.02 10.78 7.41
N ILE A 178 -19.88 10.19 7.80
CA ILE A 178 -19.67 9.54 9.11
C ILE A 178 -18.61 10.25 9.96
N ALA A 179 -18.05 11.36 9.47
CA ALA A 179 -17.09 12.17 10.21
C ALA A 179 -17.68 12.69 11.54
N GLY A 180 -18.97 13.03 11.57
CA GLY A 180 -19.67 13.45 12.79
C GLY A 180 -19.79 12.40 13.90
N GLU A 181 -19.49 11.13 13.61
CA GLU A 181 -19.63 10.02 14.57
C GLU A 181 -18.35 9.74 15.38
N GLY A 182 -17.30 10.55 15.20
CA GLY A 182 -16.04 10.35 15.92
C GLY A 182 -14.85 11.15 15.39
N LEU A 183 -15.02 11.94 14.34
CA LEU A 183 -13.99 12.78 13.73
C LEU A 183 -14.26 14.28 13.90
N ASP A 184 -15.24 14.66 14.73
CA ASP A 184 -15.50 16.07 15.09
C ASP A 184 -14.44 16.65 16.03
N GLU A 185 -13.68 15.81 16.74
CA GLU A 185 -12.60 16.21 17.65
C GLU A 185 -11.29 16.56 16.93
N LEU A 186 -11.28 16.65 15.60
CA LEU A 186 -10.06 16.97 14.87
C LEU A 186 -9.70 18.44 14.98
N SER A 187 -8.64 18.69 15.74
CA SER A 187 -7.95 19.97 15.75
C SER A 187 -7.40 20.25 14.35
N LYS A 188 -7.86 21.34 13.71
CA LYS A 188 -7.05 21.99 12.67
C LYS A 188 -5.74 22.40 13.33
N ARG A 189 -4.62 21.97 12.78
CA ARG A 189 -3.32 22.51 13.15
C ARG A 189 -3.24 23.98 12.71
N GLU A 190 -2.30 24.72 13.31
CA GLU A 190 -2.07 26.15 13.00
C GLU A 190 -1.69 26.38 11.53
N ASP A 191 -1.22 25.35 10.83
CA ASP A 191 -0.90 25.35 9.39
C ASP A 191 -2.13 25.10 8.48
N GLY A 192 -3.32 24.91 9.05
CA GLY A 192 -4.56 24.61 8.33
C GLY A 192 -4.73 23.15 7.92
N LEU A 193 -3.78 22.26 8.27
CA LEU A 193 -3.88 20.83 8.02
C LEU A 193 -4.66 20.13 9.15
N PHE A 194 -5.45 19.11 8.78
CA PHE A 194 -6.11 18.26 9.76
C PHE A 194 -5.16 17.12 10.16
N GLN A 195 -4.92 16.95 11.46
CA GLN A 195 -4.22 15.78 11.96
C GLN A 195 -5.24 14.66 12.21
N LEU A 196 -5.43 13.80 11.22
CA LEU A 196 -6.28 12.62 11.37
C LEU A 196 -5.58 11.60 12.29
N PRO A 197 -6.21 11.15 13.39
CA PRO A 197 -5.75 10.00 14.14
C PRO A 197 -5.98 8.76 13.27
N HIS A 198 -4.99 8.42 12.44
CA HIS A 198 -5.08 7.34 11.45
C HIS A 198 -5.66 6.05 12.05
N GLU A 199 -5.23 5.65 13.25
CA GLU A 199 -5.76 4.47 13.94
C GLU A 199 -7.28 4.54 14.21
N LYS A 200 -7.81 5.71 14.56
CA LYS A 200 -9.25 5.92 14.80
C LYS A 200 -10.02 5.83 13.48
N VAL A 201 -9.48 6.41 12.41
CA VAL A 201 -10.06 6.35 11.05
C VAL A 201 -10.05 4.91 10.54
N GLU A 202 -8.92 4.22 10.62
CA GLU A 202 -8.76 2.82 10.22
C GLU A 202 -9.72 1.92 11.00
N LYS A 203 -9.82 2.09 12.32
CA LYS A 203 -10.76 1.32 13.15
C LYS A 203 -12.21 1.56 12.75
N MET A 204 -12.60 2.82 12.55
CA MET A 204 -13.96 3.16 12.11
C MET A 204 -14.30 2.51 10.76
N ILE A 205 -13.38 2.60 9.79
CA ILE A 205 -13.54 1.96 8.48
C ILE A 205 -13.63 0.44 8.65
N TYR A 206 -12.74 -0.16 9.44
CA TYR A 206 -12.73 -1.59 9.71
C TYR A 206 -14.07 -2.06 10.30
N ASP A 207 -14.58 -1.38 11.32
CA ASP A 207 -15.84 -1.74 11.98
C ASP A 207 -17.03 -1.68 11.01
N ARG A 208 -17.07 -0.66 10.14
CA ARG A 208 -18.09 -0.50 9.10
C ARG A 208 -18.00 -1.59 8.04
N LEU A 209 -16.79 -1.87 7.53
CA LEU A 209 -16.54 -2.91 6.54
C LEU A 209 -16.87 -4.31 7.09
N SER A 210 -16.50 -4.57 8.34
CA SER A 210 -16.78 -5.81 9.06
C SER A 210 -18.30 -6.00 9.21
N SER A 211 -18.99 -4.99 9.73
CA SER A 211 -20.44 -5.02 9.93
C SER A 211 -21.23 -5.09 8.62
N GLY A 212 -20.65 -4.60 7.52
CA GLY A 212 -21.21 -4.70 6.18
C GLY A 212 -20.97 -6.06 5.49
N GLY A 213 -20.13 -6.92 6.07
CA GLY A 213 -19.76 -8.22 5.51
C GLY A 213 -18.64 -8.17 4.46
N TYR A 214 -18.08 -7.00 4.17
CA TYR A 214 -17.04 -6.82 3.14
C TYR A 214 -15.75 -7.55 3.50
N LEU A 215 -15.31 -7.47 4.77
CA LEU A 215 -14.10 -8.16 5.20
C LEU A 215 -14.22 -9.67 5.02
N LYS A 216 -15.38 -10.24 5.37
CA LYS A 216 -15.66 -11.67 5.18
C LYS A 216 -15.61 -12.04 3.69
N GLU A 217 -16.22 -11.24 2.83
CA GLU A 217 -16.16 -11.46 1.38
C GLU A 217 -14.71 -11.42 0.87
N TRP A 218 -13.90 -10.47 1.34
CA TRP A 218 -12.49 -10.36 0.94
C TRP A 218 -11.65 -11.52 1.48
N GLU A 219 -11.89 -11.95 2.71
CA GLU A 219 -11.28 -13.16 3.28
C GLU A 219 -11.62 -14.39 2.44
N GLU A 220 -12.88 -14.59 2.06
CA GLU A 220 -13.29 -15.68 1.18
C GLU A 220 -12.58 -15.60 -0.18
N LYS A 221 -12.46 -14.40 -0.78
CA LYS A 221 -11.69 -14.18 -2.00
C LYS A 221 -10.23 -14.59 -1.84
N ILE A 222 -9.59 -14.21 -0.73
CA ILE A 222 -8.19 -14.51 -0.46
C ILE A 222 -7.97 -15.99 -0.12
N GLU A 223 -8.87 -16.62 0.64
CA GLU A 223 -8.80 -18.05 0.95
C GLU A 223 -8.90 -18.92 -0.30
N ARG A 224 -9.60 -18.45 -1.34
CA ARG A 224 -9.59 -19.15 -2.63
C ARG A 224 -8.18 -19.16 -3.24
N ILE A 225 -7.37 -18.11 -3.07
CA ILE A 225 -6.00 -18.02 -3.64
C ILE A 225 -5.08 -19.11 -3.09
N ASP A 226 -5.32 -19.57 -1.87
CA ASP A 226 -4.58 -20.70 -1.29
C ASP A 226 -4.84 -22.04 -2.02
N ARG A 227 -5.81 -22.08 -2.95
CA ARG A 227 -6.11 -23.23 -3.82
C ARG A 227 -5.37 -23.06 -5.14
N GLU A 228 -4.66 -24.09 -5.58
CA GLU A 228 -3.62 -24.02 -6.62
C GLU A 228 -4.09 -23.49 -7.99
N ASP A 229 -5.39 -23.56 -8.30
CA ASP A 229 -5.97 -23.15 -9.59
C ASP A 229 -6.09 -21.62 -9.80
N LEU A 230 -5.92 -20.79 -8.76
CA LEU A 230 -6.15 -19.33 -8.86
C LEU A 230 -4.95 -18.52 -9.33
N LEU A 231 -3.76 -19.10 -9.36
CA LEU A 231 -2.57 -18.43 -9.90
C LEU A 231 -2.65 -18.23 -11.41
N GLU A 232 -3.30 -19.16 -12.11
CA GLU A 232 -3.59 -19.03 -13.54
C GLU A 232 -4.67 -17.98 -13.80
N GLU A 233 -5.71 -17.94 -12.97
CA GLU A 233 -6.75 -16.91 -13.03
C GLU A 233 -6.15 -15.51 -12.82
N LEU A 234 -5.35 -15.31 -11.77
CA LEU A 234 -4.66 -14.04 -11.54
C LEU A 234 -3.70 -13.69 -12.68
N GLY A 235 -3.06 -14.69 -13.31
CA GLY A 235 -2.27 -14.50 -14.52
C GLY A 235 -3.10 -13.97 -15.69
N ARG A 236 -4.31 -14.51 -15.92
CA ARG A 236 -5.24 -14.04 -16.95
C ARG A 236 -5.76 -12.63 -16.64
N MET A 237 -6.18 -12.39 -15.40
CA MET A 237 -6.63 -11.08 -14.96
C MET A 237 -5.54 -10.02 -15.12
N LYS A 238 -4.29 -10.34 -14.77
CA LYS A 238 -3.15 -9.42 -14.95
C LYS A 238 -3.02 -8.96 -16.41
N THR A 239 -3.12 -9.89 -17.36
CA THR A 239 -3.04 -9.57 -18.80
C THR A 239 -4.15 -8.61 -19.22
N LEU A 240 -5.36 -8.82 -18.72
CA LEU A 240 -6.51 -7.94 -18.96
C LEU A 240 -6.32 -6.56 -18.31
N THR A 241 -5.84 -6.50 -17.08
CA THR A 241 -5.65 -5.23 -16.36
C THR A 241 -4.53 -4.39 -16.95
N ASP A 242 -3.48 -5.02 -17.49
CA ASP A 242 -2.36 -4.34 -18.16
C ASP A 242 -2.80 -3.59 -19.44
N SER A 243 -3.93 -3.95 -20.06
CA SER A 243 -4.52 -3.16 -21.16
C SER A 243 -5.37 -2.00 -20.63
N MET A 244 -6.15 -2.21 -19.57
CA MET A 244 -7.06 -1.20 -19.01
C MET A 244 -6.37 0.01 -18.39
N ILE A 245 -5.22 -0.18 -17.73
CA ILE A 245 -4.50 0.92 -17.06
C ILE A 245 -4.08 2.03 -18.04
N ARG A 246 -3.90 1.70 -19.32
CA ARG A 246 -3.54 2.69 -20.35
C ARG A 246 -4.71 3.63 -20.70
N GLU A 247 -5.93 3.26 -20.34
CA GLU A 247 -7.16 3.96 -20.72
C GLU A 247 -7.83 4.69 -19.54
N SER A 248 -7.44 4.42 -18.29
CA SER A 248 -8.06 4.99 -17.09
C SER A 248 -7.31 6.23 -16.60
N THR A 249 -7.85 7.43 -16.85
CA THR A 249 -7.22 8.71 -16.44
C THR A 249 -8.09 9.62 -15.57
N SER A 250 -9.27 9.19 -15.11
CA SER A 250 -9.99 9.92 -14.06
C SER A 250 -10.88 9.01 -13.21
N CYS A 251 -10.70 9.07 -11.89
CA CYS A 251 -11.58 8.42 -10.93
C CYS A 251 -12.63 9.45 -10.47
N SER A 252 -13.77 9.48 -11.15
CA SER A 252 -14.90 10.38 -10.81
C SER A 252 -15.85 9.78 -9.77
N VAL A 253 -15.63 8.52 -9.39
CA VAL A 253 -16.49 7.77 -8.48
C VAL A 253 -15.74 7.52 -7.17
N ALA A 254 -16.38 7.89 -6.06
CA ALA A 254 -16.00 7.49 -4.71
C ALA A 254 -17.15 6.72 -4.07
N TYR A 255 -16.95 6.25 -2.84
CA TYR A 255 -17.96 5.52 -2.09
C TYR A 255 -18.17 6.14 -0.71
N GLN A 256 -19.43 6.24 -0.28
CA GLN A 256 -19.79 6.65 1.08
C GLN A 256 -20.51 5.50 1.81
N PHE A 257 -20.44 5.49 3.13
CA PHE A 257 -21.15 4.52 3.96
C PHE A 257 -22.60 4.95 4.18
N GLU A 258 -23.56 4.28 3.57
CA GLU A 258 -24.98 4.39 3.91
C GLU A 258 -25.32 3.29 4.93
N GLY A 259 -25.26 3.63 6.22
CA GLY A 259 -25.22 2.64 7.29
C GLY A 259 -23.93 1.83 7.21
N ASN A 260 -24.03 0.51 6.98
CA ASN A 260 -22.88 -0.38 6.82
C ASN A 260 -22.64 -0.79 5.35
N ARG A 261 -23.25 -0.10 4.38
CA ARG A 261 -23.08 -0.40 2.96
C ARG A 261 -22.37 0.73 2.23
N LEU A 262 -21.42 0.38 1.37
CA LEU A 262 -20.78 1.31 0.46
C LEU A 262 -21.71 1.63 -0.72
N ARG A 263 -21.95 2.92 -0.96
CA ARG A 263 -22.72 3.43 -2.09
C ARG A 263 -21.85 4.32 -2.97
N PRO A 264 -21.90 4.14 -4.30
CA PRO A 264 -21.16 5.00 -5.20
C PRO A 264 -21.71 6.42 -5.15
N ILE A 265 -20.81 7.39 -5.18
CA ILE A 265 -21.08 8.82 -5.30
C ILE A 265 -20.16 9.41 -6.38
N HIS A 266 -20.59 10.50 -7.00
CA HIS A 266 -19.73 11.26 -7.89
C HIS A 266 -18.98 12.32 -7.10
N LEU A 267 -17.65 12.33 -7.23
CA LEU A 267 -16.82 13.39 -6.68
C LEU A 267 -17.03 14.65 -7.54
N LEU A 268 -17.62 15.68 -6.95
CA LEU A 268 -17.74 17.01 -7.54
C LEU A 268 -16.39 17.74 -7.59
#